data_AF-A0A970TQP6-F1
#
_entry.id   AF-A0A970TQP6-F1
#
_cell.length_a   1.000
_cell.length_b   1.000
_cell.length_c   1.000
_cell.angle_alpha   90.00
_cell.angle_beta   90.00
_cell.angle_gamma   90.00
#
_symmetry.space_group_name_H-M   'P 1'
#
loop_
_entity.id
_entity.type
_entity.pdbx_description
1 polymer ?
#
loop_
_entity_poly.entity_id
_entity_poly.type
_entity_poly.pdbx_seq_one_letter_code
_entity_poly.pdbx_strand_id
1 'polypeptide(L)'
;MLLLQFQIAGELYGFDVHSVLEVLPLVKLAPADFSSDLVAGFLNYREKLIPVINLSMLIKNKELKESLSTRIIIVKYSNKNNSNALIGFLAEKVTDTIFYNKEELQRQGRAIEQAEYISESLIKDEKTVYIIDINKLISKEIQEAFFEKWTSQFSEEKEKTEDDSLGVLIFRVENKWLAIKADAFQEILDWKKTHSVPFRTNEVFKGIVNVNGELLLSISITGLLSIEKYKDSDIDLAKWKIIVIKKDQQRYAFEANEFIGVVKVPQSQIQKGRTTISESQNPFLVDTFSYQDIKISLIEQEQLFAAIEKELKW
;
A
#
# COMPACT_ATOMS: atom_id res chain seq x y z
N MET A 1 0.76 32.41 1.07
CA MET A 1 0.51 31.05 0.54
C MET A 1 1.64 30.13 1.01
N LEU A 2 1.47 28.81 0.94
CA LEU A 2 2.47 27.83 1.40
C LEU A 2 2.96 26.96 0.24
N LEU A 3 4.26 26.74 0.16
CA LEU A 3 4.90 25.78 -0.75
C LEU A 3 5.58 24.69 0.07
N LEU A 4 5.42 23.44 -0.34
CA LEU A 4 6.27 22.34 0.13
C LEU A 4 7.59 22.39 -0.64
N GLN A 5 8.70 22.69 0.05
CA GLN A 5 10.02 22.81 -0.58
C GLN A 5 10.77 21.46 -0.57
N PHE A 6 11.41 21.16 -1.69
CA PHE A 6 12.26 19.99 -1.86
C PHE A 6 13.41 20.25 -2.83
N GLN A 7 14.30 19.27 -2.99
CA GLN A 7 15.41 19.33 -3.95
C GLN A 7 15.29 18.27 -5.04
N ILE A 8 15.75 18.66 -6.22
CA ILE A 8 15.96 17.77 -7.36
C ILE A 8 17.39 18.02 -7.84
N ALA A 9 18.25 16.99 -7.76
CA ALA A 9 19.66 17.07 -8.16
C ALA A 9 20.41 18.32 -7.61
N GLY A 10 20.07 18.77 -6.41
CA GLY A 10 20.69 19.91 -5.72
C GLY A 10 20.05 21.28 -5.94
N GLU A 11 19.06 21.41 -6.82
CA GLU A 11 18.29 22.64 -7.04
C GLU A 11 16.97 22.64 -6.26
N LEU A 12 16.47 23.82 -5.88
CA LEU A 12 15.27 23.97 -5.06
C LEU A 12 14.01 24.08 -5.90
N TYR A 13 13.02 23.27 -5.53
CA TYR A 13 11.71 23.21 -6.16
C TYR A 13 10.61 23.27 -5.09
N GLY A 14 9.39 23.56 -5.53
CA GLY A 14 8.24 23.54 -4.65
C GLY A 14 6.94 23.13 -5.33
N PHE A 15 6.08 22.47 -4.55
CA PHE A 15 4.67 22.25 -4.88
C PHE A 15 3.80 23.16 -4.01
N ASP A 16 2.72 23.68 -4.60
CA ASP A 16 1.65 24.30 -3.81
C ASP A 16 1.09 23.26 -2.84
N VAL A 17 1.04 23.59 -1.55
CA VAL A 17 0.58 22.68 -0.51
C VAL A 17 -0.87 22.22 -0.73
N HIS A 18 -1.72 22.99 -1.42
CA HIS A 18 -3.09 22.56 -1.72
C HIS A 18 -3.15 21.37 -2.69
N SER A 19 -2.11 21.17 -3.50
CA SER A 19 -2.00 20.01 -4.39
C SER A 19 -1.38 18.79 -3.70
N VAL A 20 -0.74 18.99 -2.55
CA VAL A 20 -0.13 17.94 -1.74
C VAL A 20 -1.16 17.37 -0.77
N LEU A 21 -1.38 16.06 -0.82
CA LEU A 21 -2.23 15.36 0.14
C LEU A 21 -1.46 14.94 1.39
N GLU A 22 -0.27 14.38 1.20
CA GLU A 22 0.49 13.76 2.27
C GLU A 22 1.97 13.69 1.89
N VAL A 23 2.87 13.81 2.87
CA VAL A 23 4.31 13.61 2.70
C VAL A 23 4.72 12.43 3.55
N LEU A 24 5.07 11.33 2.89
CA LEU A 24 5.40 10.07 3.53
C LEU A 24 6.92 9.90 3.64
N PRO A 25 7.43 9.21 4.68
CA PRO A 25 8.80 8.72 4.67
C PRO A 25 9.04 7.84 3.44
N LEU A 26 10.30 7.73 3.01
CA LEU A 26 10.67 6.73 2.01
C LEU A 26 10.42 5.33 2.59
N VAL A 27 9.48 4.61 1.99
CA VAL A 27 9.16 3.22 2.30
C VAL A 27 9.50 2.32 1.11
N LYS A 28 9.60 1.02 1.35
CA LYS A 28 9.83 0.05 0.27
C LYS A 28 8.68 0.12 -0.75
N LEU A 29 9.04 0.36 -2.00
CA LEU A 29 8.10 0.36 -3.12
C LEU A 29 7.99 -1.05 -3.70
N ALA A 30 6.80 -1.42 -4.17
CA ALA A 30 6.65 -2.58 -5.02
C ALA A 30 7.39 -2.31 -6.35
N PRO A 31 8.15 -3.27 -6.88
CA PRO A 31 8.93 -3.07 -8.09
C PRO A 31 8.01 -2.73 -9.26
N ALA A 32 8.48 -1.87 -10.14
CA ALA A 32 7.89 -1.69 -11.45
C ALA A 32 8.63 -2.59 -12.43
N ASP A 33 7.93 -3.49 -13.11
CA ASP A 33 8.50 -4.36 -14.16
C ASP A 33 8.85 -3.58 -15.46
N PHE A 34 9.08 -2.27 -15.34
CA PHE A 34 9.37 -1.38 -16.46
C PHE A 34 10.86 -1.08 -16.55
N SER A 35 11.36 -1.01 -17.77
CA SER A 35 12.76 -0.71 -18.10
C SER A 35 13.16 0.76 -17.91
N SER A 36 12.36 1.56 -17.19
CA SER A 36 12.56 3.01 -17.07
C SER A 36 12.67 3.40 -15.61
N ASP A 37 13.85 3.93 -15.24
CA ASP A 37 14.17 4.45 -13.91
C ASP A 37 13.32 5.69 -13.52
N LEU A 38 12.47 6.16 -14.43
CA LEU A 38 11.50 7.23 -14.17
C LEU A 38 10.48 6.81 -13.11
N VAL A 39 10.11 5.53 -13.07
CA VAL A 39 9.21 4.99 -12.03
C VAL A 39 10.06 4.32 -10.96
N ALA A 40 10.08 4.93 -9.78
CA ALA A 40 10.76 4.35 -8.62
C ALA A 40 10.07 3.06 -8.13
N GLY A 41 8.79 2.91 -8.43
CA GLY A 41 7.99 1.72 -8.14
C GLY A 41 6.54 2.09 -7.88
N PHE A 42 5.81 1.21 -7.22
CA PHE A 42 4.43 1.41 -6.82
C PHE A 42 4.28 1.45 -5.31
N LEU A 43 3.38 2.33 -4.85
CA LEU A 43 3.04 2.50 -3.45
C LEU A 43 1.59 2.10 -3.24
N ASN A 44 1.32 1.27 -2.23
CA ASN A 44 -0.04 1.06 -1.75
C ASN A 44 -0.43 2.22 -0.82
N TYR A 45 -1.14 3.21 -1.34
CA TYR A 45 -1.62 4.36 -0.59
C TYR A 45 -3.12 4.22 -0.35
N ARG A 46 -3.50 3.94 0.91
CA ARG A 46 -4.90 3.76 1.34
C ARG A 46 -5.68 2.80 0.43
N GLU A 47 -5.15 1.58 0.29
CA GLU A 47 -5.71 0.49 -0.53
C GLU A 47 -5.74 0.78 -2.04
N LYS A 48 -5.06 1.84 -2.49
CA LYS A 48 -4.88 2.16 -3.90
C LYS A 48 -3.41 2.04 -4.26
N LEU A 49 -3.11 1.15 -5.20
CA LEU A 49 -1.79 1.08 -5.80
C LEU A 49 -1.61 2.30 -6.71
N ILE A 50 -0.67 3.17 -6.36
CA ILE A 50 -0.36 4.39 -7.11
C ILE A 50 1.11 4.35 -7.57
N PRO A 51 1.41 4.88 -8.74
CA PRO A 51 2.79 4.98 -9.19
C PRO A 51 3.56 6.02 -8.37
N VAL A 52 4.84 5.75 -8.14
CA VAL A 52 5.79 6.69 -7.55
C VAL A 52 6.85 7.05 -8.57
N ILE A 53 6.92 8.33 -8.91
CA ILE A 53 7.81 8.86 -9.94
C ILE A 53 9.05 9.47 -9.31
N ASN A 54 10.22 9.13 -9.86
CA ASN A 54 11.50 9.72 -9.46
C ASN A 54 11.65 11.11 -10.10
N LEU A 55 11.52 12.18 -9.29
CA LEU A 55 11.63 13.56 -9.80
C LEU A 55 13.03 13.90 -10.33
N SER A 56 14.09 13.33 -9.74
CA SER A 56 15.48 13.52 -10.22
C SER A 56 15.64 12.96 -11.63
N MET A 57 15.04 11.79 -11.89
CA MET A 57 15.07 11.20 -13.23
C MET A 57 14.16 11.97 -14.20
N LEU A 58 12.95 12.32 -13.76
CA LEU A 58 11.98 13.01 -14.60
C LEU A 58 12.46 14.41 -15.07
N ILE A 59 12.99 15.23 -14.16
CA ILE A 59 13.29 16.64 -14.43
C ILE A 59 14.74 16.86 -14.86
N LYS A 60 15.68 16.04 -14.37
CA LYS A 60 17.12 16.22 -14.63
C LYS A 60 17.79 15.04 -15.32
N ASN A 61 17.09 13.93 -15.54
CA ASN A 61 17.66 12.67 -16.02
C ASN A 61 18.90 12.26 -15.21
N LYS A 62 18.78 12.36 -13.87
CA LYS A 62 19.85 12.04 -12.92
C LYS A 62 19.33 11.08 -11.86
N GLU A 63 20.22 10.22 -11.38
CA GLU A 63 19.96 9.37 -10.23
C GLU A 63 19.64 10.20 -8.99
N LEU A 64 18.71 9.68 -8.20
CA LEU A 64 18.32 10.27 -6.94
C LEU A 64 19.36 9.95 -5.87
N LYS A 65 19.77 10.96 -5.10
CA LYS A 65 20.65 10.75 -3.94
C LYS A 65 19.82 10.57 -2.69
N GLU A 66 19.68 9.31 -2.26
CA GLU A 66 18.94 9.01 -1.04
C GLU A 66 19.56 9.67 0.19
N SER A 67 18.70 10.22 1.03
CA SER A 67 19.05 10.86 2.30
C SER A 67 17.95 10.59 3.32
N LEU A 68 18.22 10.85 4.60
CA LEU A 68 17.18 10.76 5.65
C LEU A 68 16.00 11.72 5.42
N SER A 69 16.18 12.71 4.54
CA SER A 69 15.17 13.68 4.13
C SER A 69 14.50 13.36 2.78
N THR A 70 14.77 12.18 2.21
CA THR A 70 14.05 11.70 1.03
C THR A 70 12.63 11.29 1.45
N ARG A 71 11.63 11.78 0.73
CA ARG A 71 10.20 11.56 1.02
C ARG A 71 9.44 11.23 -0.25
N ILE A 72 8.29 10.59 -0.08
CA ILE A 72 7.30 10.39 -1.13
C ILE A 72 6.19 11.42 -0.92
N ILE A 73 6.02 12.32 -1.89
CA ILE A 73 5.00 13.38 -1.86
C ILE A 73 3.78 12.88 -2.63
N ILE A 74 2.66 12.70 -1.94
CA ILE A 74 1.40 12.25 -2.55
C ILE A 74 0.62 13.47 -3.03
N VAL A 75 0.27 13.48 -4.31
CA VAL A 75 -0.48 14.60 -4.91
C VAL A 75 -1.71 14.12 -5.67
N LYS A 76 -2.70 15.01 -5.78
CA LYS A 76 -3.82 14.85 -6.71
C LYS A 76 -3.49 15.53 -8.03
N TYR A 77 -3.89 14.92 -9.14
CA TYR A 77 -3.85 15.55 -10.45
C TYR A 77 -5.10 15.18 -11.27
N SER A 78 -5.36 15.98 -12.30
CA SER A 78 -6.47 15.73 -13.23
C SER A 78 -5.97 15.06 -14.51
N ASN A 79 -6.62 13.96 -14.91
CA ASN A 79 -6.49 13.34 -16.23
C ASN A 79 -7.86 13.42 -16.95
N LYS A 80 -7.87 13.29 -18.29
CA LYS A 80 -9.05 13.23 -19.17
C LYS A 80 -10.19 12.35 -18.63
N ASN A 81 -9.87 11.25 -17.94
CA ASN A 81 -10.85 10.27 -17.43
C ASN A 81 -11.12 10.36 -15.93
N ASN A 82 -10.31 11.11 -15.16
CA ASN A 82 -10.44 11.20 -13.70
C ASN A 82 -9.82 12.50 -13.17
N SER A 83 -10.64 13.35 -12.57
CA SER A 83 -10.23 14.63 -11.97
C SER A 83 -9.56 14.51 -10.60
N ASN A 84 -9.47 13.31 -10.03
CA ASN A 84 -8.92 13.04 -8.70
C ASN A 84 -7.93 11.86 -8.71
N ALA A 85 -7.16 11.70 -9.79
CA ALA A 85 -6.12 10.68 -9.84
C ALA A 85 -4.99 10.99 -8.84
N LEU A 86 -4.32 9.95 -8.36
CA LEU A 86 -3.28 10.04 -7.33
C LEU A 86 -1.95 9.58 -7.90
N ILE A 87 -0.88 10.26 -7.50
CA ILE A 87 0.49 9.93 -7.87
C ILE A 87 1.43 10.28 -6.72
N GLY A 88 2.47 9.47 -6.54
CA GLY A 88 3.57 9.77 -5.63
C GLY A 88 4.76 10.36 -6.37
N PHE A 89 5.44 11.32 -5.75
CA PHE A 89 6.69 11.87 -6.24
C PHE A 89 7.81 11.62 -5.23
N LEU A 90 8.87 10.94 -5.65
CA LEU A 90 10.07 10.75 -4.85
C LEU A 90 10.98 11.97 -5.01
N ALA A 91 11.27 12.64 -3.91
CA ALA A 91 12.04 13.87 -3.88
C ALA A 91 13.11 13.86 -2.79
N GLU A 92 14.24 14.51 -3.06
CA GLU A 92 15.34 14.67 -2.10
C GLU A 92 15.06 15.87 -1.18
N LYS A 93 15.56 15.83 0.06
CA LYS A 93 15.56 16.98 0.97
C LYS A 93 14.23 17.74 1.03
N VAL A 94 13.15 16.99 1.25
CA VAL A 94 11.84 17.57 1.54
C VAL A 94 11.92 18.18 2.94
N THR A 95 12.19 19.49 2.97
CA THR A 95 12.91 20.11 4.09
C THR A 95 12.01 20.95 4.98
N ASP A 96 10.94 21.57 4.45
CA ASP A 96 9.87 22.21 5.22
C ASP A 96 8.85 22.85 4.26
N THR A 97 7.82 23.51 4.81
CA THR A 97 6.98 24.44 4.05
C THR A 97 7.48 25.87 4.16
N ILE A 98 7.46 26.61 3.06
CA ILE A 98 7.83 28.02 3.03
C ILE A 98 6.60 28.89 2.76
N PHE A 99 6.51 30.02 3.47
CA PHE A 99 5.50 31.04 3.21
C PHE A 99 6.01 32.05 2.16
N TYR A 100 5.13 32.40 1.24
CA TYR A 100 5.37 33.42 0.20
C TYR A 100 4.09 34.21 -0.10
N ASN A 101 4.25 35.46 -0.51
CA ASN A 101 3.17 36.27 -1.07
C ASN A 101 3.18 36.22 -2.60
N LYS A 102 2.04 36.47 -3.25
CA LYS A 102 1.94 36.39 -4.72
C LYS A 102 2.79 37.45 -5.40
N GLU A 103 3.03 38.57 -4.74
CA GLU A 103 3.87 39.67 -5.22
C GLU A 103 5.36 39.31 -5.27
N GLU A 104 5.79 38.28 -4.52
CA GLU A 104 7.16 37.76 -4.54
C GLU A 104 7.41 36.84 -5.75
N LEU A 105 6.35 36.43 -6.46
CA LEU A 105 6.44 35.53 -7.59
C LEU A 105 6.96 36.27 -8.83
N GLN A 106 8.03 35.74 -9.38
CA GLN A 106 8.57 36.18 -10.65
C GLN A 106 8.12 35.21 -11.72
N ARG A 107 7.35 35.72 -12.69
CA ARG A 107 7.07 34.97 -13.92
C ARG A 107 8.38 34.78 -14.65
N GLN A 108 8.67 33.53 -15.00
CA GLN A 108 9.78 33.22 -15.88
C GLN A 108 9.57 33.98 -17.19
N GLY A 109 10.55 34.82 -17.57
CA GLY A 109 10.70 35.20 -18.97
C GLY A 109 10.94 33.94 -19.79
N ARG A 110 10.75 34.00 -21.11
CA ARG A 110 10.85 32.86 -22.06
C ARG A 110 12.18 32.05 -22.04
N ALA A 111 13.09 32.29 -21.10
CA ALA A 111 14.45 31.77 -21.05
C ALA A 111 14.61 30.34 -20.49
N ILE A 112 13.58 29.73 -19.87
CA ILE A 112 13.59 28.28 -19.62
C ILE A 112 12.75 27.61 -20.72
N GLU A 113 13.30 27.55 -21.94
CA GLU A 113 12.63 27.02 -23.14
C GLU A 113 12.25 25.52 -23.03
N GLN A 114 12.62 24.83 -21.96
CA GLN A 114 12.55 23.36 -21.86
C GLN A 114 11.72 22.83 -20.67
N ALA A 115 11.05 23.69 -19.89
CA ALA A 115 10.32 23.25 -18.71
C ALA A 115 8.92 23.90 -18.62
N GLU A 116 8.00 23.47 -19.49
CA GLU A 116 6.60 23.93 -19.49
C GLU A 116 5.88 23.71 -18.13
N TYR A 117 6.41 22.81 -17.31
CA TYR A 117 5.92 22.49 -15.97
C TYR A 117 6.32 23.49 -14.88
N ILE A 118 7.22 24.44 -15.15
CA ILE A 118 7.55 25.51 -14.20
C ILE A 118 6.59 26.67 -14.45
N SER A 119 5.74 26.98 -13.46
CA SER A 119 4.80 28.10 -13.57
C SER A 119 5.49 29.43 -13.27
N GLU A 120 6.16 29.49 -12.12
CA GLU A 120 6.69 30.70 -11.50
C GLU A 120 7.96 30.35 -10.71
N SER A 121 8.70 31.37 -10.30
CA SER A 121 9.83 31.20 -9.37
C SER A 121 9.79 32.29 -8.29
N LEU A 122 10.39 31.98 -7.15
CA LEU A 122 10.58 32.94 -6.06
C LEU A 122 12.05 32.93 -5.64
N ILE A 123 12.52 34.05 -5.11
CA ILE A 123 13.86 34.15 -4.51
C ILE A 123 13.68 34.17 -2.99
N LYS A 124 14.25 33.18 -2.31
CA LYS A 124 14.27 33.07 -0.84
C LYS A 124 15.70 32.80 -0.38
N ASP A 125 16.19 33.60 0.56
CA ASP A 125 17.55 33.47 1.12
C ASP A 125 18.63 33.37 0.02
N GLU A 126 18.57 34.29 -0.95
CA GLU A 126 19.46 34.36 -2.13
C GLU A 126 19.42 33.12 -3.06
N LYS A 127 18.46 32.21 -2.85
CA LYS A 127 18.25 31.02 -3.68
C LYS A 127 16.95 31.10 -4.44
N THR A 128 16.98 30.64 -5.68
CA THR A 128 15.77 30.50 -6.51
C THR A 128 15.07 29.19 -6.16
N VAL A 129 13.77 29.28 -5.89
CA VAL A 129 12.87 28.11 -5.77
C VAL A 129 11.93 28.13 -6.97
N TYR A 130 11.93 27.04 -7.73
CA TYR A 130 11.07 26.87 -8.90
C TYR A 130 9.74 26.21 -8.49
N ILE A 131 8.62 26.86 -8.81
CA ILE A 131 7.29 26.33 -8.53
C ILE A 131 6.87 25.44 -9.68
N ILE A 132 6.56 24.19 -9.36
CA ILE A 132 6.12 23.20 -10.35
C ILE A 132 4.59 23.18 -10.40
N ASP A 133 4.04 23.35 -11.61
CA ASP A 133 2.67 23.00 -11.93
C ASP A 133 2.58 21.50 -12.19
N ILE A 134 2.00 20.77 -11.23
CA ILE A 134 1.88 19.31 -11.27
C ILE A 134 1.12 18.82 -12.52
N ASN A 135 0.09 19.54 -12.96
CA ASN A 135 -0.71 19.11 -14.11
C ASN A 135 0.08 19.25 -15.42
N LYS A 136 0.99 20.21 -15.49
CA LYS A 136 1.91 20.36 -16.62
C LYS A 136 3.12 19.44 -16.53
N LEU A 137 3.57 19.13 -15.31
CA LEU A 137 4.65 18.16 -15.07
C LEU A 137 4.26 16.76 -15.56
N ILE A 138 3.02 16.36 -15.30
CA ILE A 138 2.47 15.09 -15.75
C ILE A 138 1.97 15.28 -17.19
N SER A 139 2.91 15.44 -18.13
CA SER A 139 2.62 15.69 -19.55
C SER A 139 1.82 14.55 -20.17
N LYS A 140 1.21 14.78 -21.35
CA LYS A 140 0.46 13.74 -22.06
C LYS A 140 1.32 12.51 -22.34
N GLU A 141 2.62 12.67 -22.57
CA GLU A 141 3.55 11.57 -22.83
C GLU A 141 3.78 10.71 -21.59
N ILE A 142 3.85 11.31 -20.39
CA ILE A 142 3.88 10.61 -19.10
C ILE A 142 2.50 10.02 -18.76
N GLN A 143 1.42 10.58 -19.32
CA GLN A 143 0.12 9.95 -19.20
C GLN A 143 0.03 8.73 -20.13
N GLU A 144 0.41 8.85 -21.39
CA GLU A 144 0.24 7.81 -22.42
C GLU A 144 1.24 6.66 -22.22
N ALA A 145 2.52 6.94 -21.97
CA ALA A 145 3.54 5.91 -21.77
C ALA A 145 3.33 5.07 -20.51
N PHE A 146 2.68 5.63 -19.48
CA PHE A 146 2.45 4.96 -18.21
C PHE A 146 1.02 4.42 -18.09
N PHE A 147 0.02 5.15 -18.59
CA PHE A 147 -1.38 4.72 -18.54
C PHE A 147 -1.77 3.82 -19.72
N GLU A 148 -1.21 3.83 -20.93
CA GLU A 148 -1.63 2.80 -21.91
C GLU A 148 -1.23 1.39 -21.45
N LYS A 149 -0.06 1.25 -20.80
CA LYS A 149 0.41 -0.04 -20.29
C LYS A 149 -0.19 -0.41 -18.92
N TRP A 150 -0.45 0.55 -18.05
CA TRP A 150 -1.19 0.33 -16.79
C TRP A 150 -2.70 0.20 -16.99
N THR A 151 -3.26 0.84 -18.02
CA THR A 151 -4.67 0.67 -18.42
C THR A 151 -4.82 -0.65 -19.17
N SER A 152 -3.82 -1.16 -19.88
CA SER A 152 -3.88 -2.53 -20.41
C SER A 152 -3.55 -3.61 -19.36
N GLN A 153 -2.55 -3.45 -18.47
CA GLN A 153 -2.20 -4.48 -17.47
C GLN A 153 -2.98 -4.39 -16.15
N PHE A 154 -3.55 -3.24 -15.80
CA PHE A 154 -4.37 -3.02 -14.60
C PHE A 154 -5.75 -2.40 -14.91
N SER A 155 -6.07 -2.13 -16.18
CA SER A 155 -7.43 -1.78 -16.61
C SER A 155 -8.00 -2.63 -17.78
N GLU A 156 -7.35 -3.72 -18.21
CA GLU A 156 -8.07 -4.77 -18.99
C GLU A 156 -9.15 -5.47 -18.14
N GLU A 157 -9.19 -5.25 -16.83
CA GLU A 157 -10.37 -5.58 -15.99
C GLU A 157 -11.40 -4.45 -15.88
N LYS A 158 -11.25 -3.35 -16.62
CA LYS A 158 -12.19 -2.21 -16.60
C LYS A 158 -12.69 -1.88 -17.99
N GLU A 159 -13.41 -2.83 -18.61
CA GLU A 159 -14.60 -2.55 -19.43
C GLU A 159 -15.20 -3.84 -19.99
N LYS A 160 -15.81 -4.65 -19.10
CA LYS A 160 -17.05 -5.44 -19.33
C LYS A 160 -17.19 -6.51 -18.25
N THR A 161 -17.69 -6.09 -17.10
CA THR A 161 -18.81 -6.69 -16.37
C THR A 161 -18.96 -5.84 -15.12
N GLU A 162 -20.18 -5.44 -14.79
CA GLU A 162 -20.48 -5.01 -13.43
C GLU A 162 -19.93 -6.08 -12.46
N ASP A 163 -18.93 -5.67 -11.69
CA ASP A 163 -18.86 -5.81 -10.24
C ASP A 163 -19.24 -7.19 -9.67
N ASP A 164 -18.47 -8.23 -9.99
CA ASP A 164 -18.54 -9.49 -9.24
C ASP A 164 -17.15 -10.09 -8.97
N SER A 165 -16.24 -9.25 -8.46
CA SER A 165 -14.91 -9.68 -8.00
C SER A 165 -14.75 -9.38 -6.51
N LEU A 166 -14.21 -10.34 -5.76
CA LEU A 166 -13.97 -10.22 -4.33
C LEU A 166 -12.49 -9.94 -4.06
N GLY A 167 -12.20 -8.81 -3.40
CA GLY A 167 -10.85 -8.53 -2.91
C GLY A 167 -10.52 -9.36 -1.67
N VAL A 168 -9.43 -10.11 -1.72
CA VAL A 168 -8.99 -11.00 -0.63
C VAL A 168 -7.50 -10.87 -0.36
N LEU A 169 -7.12 -10.95 0.91
CA LEU A 169 -5.74 -11.08 1.37
C LEU A 169 -5.36 -12.55 1.44
N ILE A 170 -4.36 -12.99 0.67
CA ILE A 170 -3.89 -14.39 0.62
C ILE A 170 -2.64 -14.56 1.47
N PHE A 171 -2.67 -15.53 2.39
CA PHE A 171 -1.59 -15.82 3.32
C PHE A 171 -1.53 -17.33 3.64
N ARG A 172 -0.38 -17.78 4.15
CA ARG A 172 -0.17 -19.17 4.57
C ARG A 172 -0.08 -19.26 6.08
N VAL A 173 -0.80 -20.21 6.67
CA VAL A 173 -0.66 -20.62 8.07
C VAL A 173 -0.42 -22.13 8.09
N GLU A 174 0.69 -22.55 8.68
CA GLU A 174 1.19 -23.93 8.63
C GLU A 174 1.21 -24.42 7.18
N ASN A 175 0.60 -25.56 6.88
CA ASN A 175 0.52 -26.13 5.54
C ASN A 175 -0.71 -25.65 4.74
N LYS A 176 -1.46 -24.65 5.21
CA LYS A 176 -2.69 -24.19 4.55
C LYS A 176 -2.58 -22.78 4.01
N TRP A 177 -2.95 -22.63 2.74
CA TRP A 177 -3.19 -21.33 2.12
C TRP A 177 -4.62 -20.88 2.40
N LEU A 178 -4.73 -19.69 2.96
CA LEU A 178 -5.97 -19.09 3.44
C LEU A 178 -6.16 -17.72 2.82
N ALA A 179 -7.41 -17.28 2.79
CA ALA A 179 -7.77 -15.94 2.38
C ALA A 179 -8.76 -15.31 3.37
N ILE A 180 -8.67 -14.00 3.56
CA ILE A 180 -9.70 -13.20 4.24
C ILE A 180 -10.09 -12.05 3.32
N LYS A 181 -11.34 -11.57 3.35
CA LYS A 181 -11.72 -10.42 2.52
C LYS A 181 -10.90 -9.19 2.93
N ALA A 182 -10.55 -8.38 1.95
CA ALA A 182 -9.66 -7.23 2.12
C ALA A 182 -10.26 -6.12 3.00
N ASP A 183 -11.58 -6.05 3.13
CA ASP A 183 -12.29 -5.09 3.97
C ASP A 183 -11.96 -5.17 5.47
N ALA A 184 -11.68 -6.39 5.96
CA ALA A 184 -11.24 -6.62 7.32
C ALA A 184 -9.73 -6.43 7.47
N PHE A 185 -8.95 -6.48 6.40
CA PHE A 185 -7.50 -6.34 6.48
C PHE A 185 -7.10 -4.88 6.77
N GLN A 186 -6.06 -4.67 7.58
CA GLN A 186 -5.55 -3.34 7.91
C GLN A 186 -4.09 -3.15 7.55
N GLU A 187 -3.21 -3.97 8.11
CA GLU A 187 -1.76 -3.85 7.87
C GLU A 187 -1.04 -5.19 8.07
N ILE A 188 0.12 -5.32 7.43
CA ILE A 188 1.06 -6.42 7.62
C ILE A 188 2.36 -5.85 8.15
N LEU A 189 2.93 -6.51 9.15
CA LEU A 189 4.21 -6.16 9.74
C LEU A 189 5.14 -7.36 9.76
N ASP A 190 6.44 -7.09 9.86
CA ASP A 190 7.40 -8.11 10.24
C ASP A 190 7.03 -8.73 11.58
N TRP A 191 7.34 -10.03 11.73
CA TRP A 191 7.02 -10.75 12.94
C TRP A 191 7.63 -10.08 14.18
N LYS A 192 6.81 -9.99 15.23
CA LYS A 192 7.19 -9.50 16.55
C LYS A 192 6.70 -10.51 17.58
N LYS A 193 7.44 -10.61 18.67
CA LYS A 193 7.09 -11.51 19.76
C LYS A 193 5.75 -11.10 20.41
N THR A 194 4.83 -12.06 20.50
CA THR A 194 3.64 -11.95 21.35
C THR A 194 3.98 -12.21 22.81
N HIS A 195 3.47 -11.36 23.70
CA HIS A 195 3.62 -11.49 25.14
C HIS A 195 2.37 -12.12 25.75
N SER A 196 2.54 -13.24 26.45
CA SER A 196 1.44 -13.92 27.12
C SER A 196 0.83 -13.07 28.23
N VAL A 197 -0.50 -13.06 28.32
CA VAL A 197 -1.23 -12.48 29.46
C VAL A 197 -1.45 -13.58 30.52
N PRO A 198 -0.95 -13.41 31.75
CA PRO A 198 -1.07 -14.44 32.79
C PRO A 198 -2.51 -14.90 33.01
N PHE A 199 -2.70 -16.22 33.08
CA PHE A 199 -3.98 -16.88 33.33
C PHE A 199 -5.09 -16.60 32.30
N ARG A 200 -4.74 -16.00 31.15
CA ARG A 200 -5.71 -15.63 30.11
C ARG A 200 -5.43 -16.26 28.76
N THR A 201 -4.17 -16.61 28.46
CA THR A 201 -3.82 -17.23 27.17
C THR A 201 -4.34 -18.65 27.05
N ASN A 202 -4.79 -19.02 25.85
CA ASN A 202 -5.25 -20.37 25.51
C ASN A 202 -4.81 -20.74 24.07
N GLU A 203 -5.37 -21.81 23.50
CA GLU A 203 -5.09 -22.25 22.12
C GLU A 203 -5.38 -21.18 21.06
N VAL A 204 -6.35 -20.29 21.33
CA VAL A 204 -6.81 -19.19 20.45
C VAL A 204 -6.16 -17.87 20.83
N PHE A 205 -6.24 -17.42 22.09
CA PHE A 205 -5.65 -16.16 22.53
C PHE A 205 -4.20 -16.35 22.97
N LYS A 206 -3.24 -15.91 22.15
CA LYS A 206 -1.79 -16.03 22.42
C LYS A 206 -1.26 -14.96 23.37
N GLY A 207 -1.97 -13.85 23.53
CA GLY A 207 -1.57 -12.74 24.37
C GLY A 207 -1.65 -11.39 23.65
N ILE A 208 -0.72 -10.49 23.93
CA ILE A 208 -0.69 -9.13 23.36
C ILE A 208 0.57 -8.89 22.54
N VAL A 209 0.45 -8.12 21.47
CA VAL A 209 1.58 -7.73 20.60
C VAL A 209 1.55 -6.23 20.33
N ASN A 210 2.72 -5.60 20.28
CA ASN A 210 2.84 -4.18 19.96
C ASN A 210 2.87 -3.96 18.44
N VAL A 211 1.87 -3.24 17.93
CA VAL A 211 1.75 -2.79 16.54
C VAL A 211 1.78 -1.26 16.54
N ASN A 212 2.89 -0.69 16.08
CA ASN A 212 3.07 0.76 15.93
C ASN A 212 2.74 1.58 17.19
N GLY A 213 3.03 1.04 18.40
CA GLY A 213 2.73 1.70 19.67
C GLY A 213 1.37 1.33 20.28
N GLU A 214 0.50 0.64 19.54
CA GLU A 214 -0.77 0.09 20.03
C GLU A 214 -0.60 -1.37 20.48
N LEU A 215 -1.24 -1.75 21.58
CA LEU A 215 -1.26 -3.14 22.05
C LEU A 215 -2.49 -3.85 21.48
N LEU A 216 -2.26 -4.80 20.57
CA LEU A 216 -3.31 -5.60 19.95
C LEU A 216 -3.40 -6.99 20.57
N LEU A 217 -4.61 -7.54 20.60
CA LEU A 217 -4.86 -8.92 20.99
C LEU A 217 -4.35 -9.85 19.88
N SER A 218 -3.43 -10.75 20.24
CA SER A 218 -2.83 -11.73 19.34
C SER A 218 -3.61 -13.03 19.36
N ILE A 219 -4.17 -13.39 18.21
CA ILE A 219 -5.02 -14.56 17.98
C ILE A 219 -4.25 -15.61 17.18
N SER A 220 -4.45 -16.87 17.55
CA SER A 220 -3.96 -18.07 16.88
C SER A 220 -4.98 -18.50 15.84
N ILE A 221 -4.70 -18.24 14.56
CA ILE A 221 -5.52 -18.78 13.46
C ILE A 221 -5.48 -20.30 13.43
N THR A 222 -4.35 -20.92 13.79
CA THR A 222 -4.26 -22.39 13.89
C THR A 222 -5.18 -22.95 14.96
N GLY A 223 -5.19 -22.36 16.15
CA GLY A 223 -6.08 -22.78 17.24
C GLY A 223 -7.55 -22.55 16.90
N LEU A 224 -7.86 -21.42 16.24
CA LEU A 224 -9.23 -21.06 15.88
C LEU A 224 -9.80 -21.93 14.75
N LEU A 225 -8.97 -22.25 13.75
CA LEU A 225 -9.34 -23.06 12.59
C LEU A 225 -8.99 -24.55 12.76
N SER A 226 -8.53 -24.99 13.93
CA SER A 226 -8.05 -26.35 14.20
C SER A 226 -7.07 -26.86 13.12
N ILE A 227 -6.12 -26.03 12.71
CA ILE A 227 -5.10 -26.37 11.72
C ILE A 227 -3.98 -27.13 12.42
N GLU A 228 -3.70 -28.33 11.93
CA GLU A 228 -2.59 -29.14 12.43
C GLU A 228 -1.26 -28.43 12.19
N LYS A 229 -0.42 -28.39 13.23
CA LYS A 229 0.94 -27.86 13.12
C LYS A 229 1.76 -28.76 12.20
N TYR A 230 2.47 -28.15 11.26
CA TYR A 230 3.37 -28.89 10.38
C TYR A 230 4.62 -29.31 11.18
N LYS A 231 5.01 -30.59 11.11
CA LYS A 231 6.10 -31.15 11.93
C LYS A 231 7.51 -30.89 11.40
N ASP A 232 7.65 -30.27 10.23
CA ASP A 232 8.95 -30.07 9.59
C ASP A 232 9.65 -28.80 10.09
N SER A 233 10.93 -28.92 10.42
CA SER A 233 11.67 -27.99 11.29
C SER A 233 12.35 -26.82 10.59
N ASP A 234 12.21 -26.68 9.27
CA ASP A 234 12.75 -25.53 8.52
C ASP A 234 11.79 -24.33 8.59
N ILE A 235 11.58 -23.82 9.81
CA ILE A 235 10.81 -22.61 10.05
C ILE A 235 11.68 -21.40 9.73
N ASP A 236 11.57 -20.89 8.50
CA ASP A 236 12.16 -19.60 8.15
C ASP A 236 11.35 -18.46 8.79
N LEU A 237 11.74 -18.07 10.00
CA LEU A 237 11.12 -16.98 10.75
C LEU A 237 11.17 -15.63 10.01
N ALA A 238 12.05 -15.43 9.02
CA ALA A 238 12.09 -14.19 8.24
C ALA A 238 10.85 -14.01 7.36
N LYS A 239 10.18 -15.11 7.00
CA LYS A 239 8.93 -15.07 6.21
C LYS A 239 7.71 -14.77 7.07
N TRP A 240 7.80 -14.98 8.38
CA TRP A 240 6.68 -14.77 9.28
C TRP A 240 6.28 -13.30 9.32
N LYS A 241 4.98 -13.06 9.32
CA LYS A 241 4.37 -11.74 9.41
C LYS A 241 3.29 -11.71 10.47
N ILE A 242 3.06 -10.51 11.00
CA ILE A 242 1.85 -10.19 11.74
C ILE A 242 0.86 -9.57 10.76
N ILE A 243 -0.34 -10.14 10.69
CA ILE A 243 -1.45 -9.59 9.94
C ILE A 243 -2.43 -8.98 10.94
N VAL A 244 -2.82 -7.73 10.70
CA VAL A 244 -3.82 -7.03 11.50
C VAL A 244 -5.13 -6.98 10.74
N ILE A 245 -6.20 -7.42 11.41
CA ILE A 245 -7.56 -7.38 10.91
C ILE A 245 -8.45 -6.55 11.84
N LYS A 246 -9.53 -6.00 11.30
CA LYS A 246 -10.52 -5.22 12.05
C LYS A 246 -11.94 -5.75 11.82
N LYS A 247 -12.77 -5.57 12.85
CA LYS A 247 -14.22 -5.57 12.76
C LYS A 247 -14.73 -4.41 13.60
N ASP A 248 -15.56 -3.57 12.99
CA ASP A 248 -16.02 -2.31 13.59
C ASP A 248 -14.84 -1.46 14.08
N GLN A 249 -14.77 -1.17 15.39
CA GLN A 249 -13.69 -0.41 16.02
C GLN A 249 -12.61 -1.31 16.66
N GLN A 250 -12.77 -2.63 16.61
CA GLN A 250 -11.86 -3.58 17.25
C GLN A 250 -10.83 -4.12 16.26
N ARG A 251 -9.58 -4.20 16.71
CA ARG A 251 -8.44 -4.66 15.92
C ARG A 251 -7.81 -5.90 16.58
N TYR A 252 -7.46 -6.88 15.75
CA TYR A 252 -6.85 -8.13 16.16
C TYR A 252 -5.62 -8.42 15.31
N ALA A 253 -4.62 -9.04 15.90
CA ALA A 253 -3.39 -9.43 15.21
C ALA A 253 -3.29 -10.96 15.16
N PHE A 254 -2.80 -11.53 14.07
CA PHE A 254 -2.43 -12.94 14.02
C PHE A 254 -1.14 -13.16 13.23
N GLU A 255 -0.50 -14.30 13.47
CA GLU A 255 0.75 -14.67 12.80
C GLU A 255 0.46 -15.52 11.55
N ALA A 256 1.19 -15.24 10.47
CA ALA A 256 1.18 -16.03 9.24
C ALA A 256 2.61 -16.35 8.80
N ASN A 257 2.82 -17.51 8.19
CA ASN A 257 4.13 -17.99 7.73
C ASN A 257 4.57 -17.32 6.44
N GLU A 258 3.64 -17.11 5.51
CA GLU A 258 3.90 -16.49 4.21
C GLU A 258 2.73 -15.63 3.78
N PHE A 259 2.99 -14.70 2.87
CA PHE A 259 2.01 -13.74 2.39
C PHE A 259 2.21 -13.50 0.90
N ILE A 260 1.12 -13.57 0.12
CA ILE A 260 1.16 -13.30 -1.33
C ILE A 260 0.77 -11.85 -1.61
N GLY A 261 -0.33 -11.37 -1.04
CA GLY A 261 -0.88 -10.08 -1.46
C GLY A 261 -2.36 -9.93 -1.17
N VAL A 262 -2.86 -8.71 -1.40
CA VAL A 262 -4.29 -8.51 -1.69
C VAL A 262 -4.50 -8.75 -3.18
N VAL A 263 -5.38 -9.69 -3.51
CA VAL A 263 -5.71 -10.12 -4.87
C VAL A 263 -7.21 -9.98 -5.08
N LYS A 264 -7.63 -9.59 -6.29
CA LYS A 264 -9.03 -9.67 -6.70
C LYS A 264 -9.31 -11.05 -7.29
N VAL A 265 -10.34 -11.70 -6.79
CA VAL A 265 -10.78 -13.01 -7.25
C VAL A 265 -12.16 -12.86 -7.85
N PRO A 266 -12.37 -13.15 -9.14
CA PRO A 266 -13.71 -13.21 -9.73
C PRO A 266 -14.59 -14.17 -8.94
N GLN A 267 -15.82 -13.77 -8.59
CA GLN A 267 -16.74 -14.65 -7.83
C GLN A 267 -17.02 -15.97 -8.56
N SER A 268 -16.92 -15.98 -9.89
CA SER A 268 -17.02 -17.21 -10.71
C SER A 268 -15.91 -18.23 -10.44
N GLN A 269 -14.75 -17.81 -9.93
CA GLN A 269 -13.66 -18.70 -9.51
C GLN A 269 -13.84 -19.21 -8.07
N ILE A 270 -14.74 -18.59 -7.30
CA ILE A 270 -15.04 -18.98 -5.93
C ILE A 270 -16.03 -20.13 -5.96
N GLN A 271 -15.53 -21.32 -5.66
CA GLN A 271 -16.33 -22.51 -5.48
C GLN A 271 -16.99 -22.44 -4.10
N LYS A 272 -18.30 -22.15 -4.12
CA LYS A 272 -19.14 -22.15 -2.92
C LYS A 272 -19.38 -23.59 -2.46
N GLY A 273 -18.97 -23.91 -1.24
CA GLY A 273 -19.25 -25.19 -0.61
C GLY A 273 -18.10 -26.19 -0.52
N ARG A 274 -18.33 -27.19 0.33
CA ARG A 274 -17.36 -28.13 0.92
C ARG A 274 -16.74 -29.05 -0.12
N THR A 275 -15.50 -28.79 -0.53
CA THR A 275 -14.82 -29.59 -1.57
C THR A 275 -14.16 -30.87 -1.03
N THR A 276 -14.08 -31.06 0.30
CA THR A 276 -13.45 -32.26 0.89
C THR A 276 -14.16 -32.75 2.15
N ILE A 277 -14.25 -34.07 2.36
CA ILE A 277 -14.89 -34.70 3.53
C ILE A 277 -14.28 -34.21 4.86
N SER A 278 -12.97 -33.91 4.91
CA SER A 278 -12.29 -33.34 6.09
C SER A 278 -12.58 -31.85 6.34
N GLU A 279 -12.86 -31.06 5.30
CA GLU A 279 -13.19 -29.63 5.40
C GLU A 279 -14.66 -29.42 5.81
N SER A 280 -15.50 -30.45 5.69
CA SER A 280 -16.93 -30.40 6.00
C SER A 280 -17.29 -30.13 7.47
N GLN A 281 -16.30 -30.23 8.38
CA GLN A 281 -16.48 -30.02 9.82
C GLN A 281 -15.96 -28.66 10.32
N ASN A 282 -15.26 -27.89 9.49
CA ASN A 282 -14.74 -26.59 9.90
C ASN A 282 -15.69 -25.47 9.44
N PRO A 283 -16.40 -24.79 10.37
CA PRO A 283 -17.46 -23.85 10.00
C PRO A 283 -16.89 -22.55 9.39
N PHE A 284 -15.59 -22.27 9.60
CA PHE A 284 -14.90 -21.08 9.13
C PHE A 284 -14.40 -21.17 7.68
N LEU A 285 -14.29 -22.36 7.08
CA LEU A 285 -13.70 -22.55 5.74
C LEU A 285 -14.77 -23.03 4.76
N VAL A 286 -15.50 -22.07 4.18
CA VAL A 286 -16.73 -22.36 3.42
C VAL A 286 -16.47 -22.40 1.92
N ASP A 287 -15.68 -21.46 1.43
CA ASP A 287 -15.46 -21.26 0.01
C ASP A 287 -13.99 -21.51 -0.36
N THR A 288 -13.74 -21.96 -1.59
CA THR A 288 -12.37 -22.20 -2.08
C THR A 288 -12.19 -21.65 -3.49
N PHE A 289 -10.97 -21.27 -3.82
CA PHE A 289 -10.59 -20.87 -5.17
C PHE A 289 -9.13 -21.26 -5.44
N SER A 290 -8.72 -21.23 -6.70
CA SER A 290 -7.33 -21.47 -7.08
C SER A 290 -6.66 -20.17 -7.50
N TYR A 291 -5.42 -19.95 -7.06
CA TYR A 291 -4.58 -18.84 -7.51
C TYR A 291 -3.19 -19.38 -7.83
N GLN A 292 -2.72 -19.21 -9.07
CA GLN A 292 -1.42 -19.73 -9.52
C GLN A 292 -1.22 -21.22 -9.17
N ASP A 293 -2.24 -22.04 -9.45
CA ASP A 293 -2.29 -23.49 -9.15
C ASP A 293 -2.26 -23.87 -7.66
N ILE A 294 -2.37 -22.90 -6.76
CA ILE A 294 -2.51 -23.11 -5.32
C ILE A 294 -3.99 -23.07 -4.94
N LYS A 295 -4.50 -24.12 -4.28
CA LYS A 295 -5.84 -24.13 -3.67
C LYS A 295 -5.84 -23.27 -2.41
N ILE A 296 -6.74 -22.31 -2.35
CA ILE A 296 -6.90 -21.36 -1.24
C ILE A 296 -8.28 -21.52 -0.62
N SER A 297 -8.34 -21.57 0.72
CA SER A 297 -9.59 -21.57 1.46
C SER A 297 -9.92 -20.17 1.96
N LEU A 298 -11.09 -19.65 1.58
CA LEU A 298 -11.60 -18.38 2.06
C LEU A 298 -12.21 -18.55 3.45
N ILE A 299 -11.76 -17.71 4.38
CA ILE A 299 -12.26 -17.67 5.75
C ILE A 299 -13.58 -16.88 5.78
N GLU A 300 -14.60 -17.48 6.38
CA GLU A 300 -15.86 -16.82 6.71
C GLU A 300 -15.62 -15.88 7.90
N GLN A 301 -15.62 -14.58 7.62
CA GLN A 301 -15.21 -13.55 8.57
C GLN A 301 -16.18 -13.36 9.71
N GLU A 302 -17.50 -13.45 9.46
CA GLU A 302 -18.49 -13.22 10.51
C GLU A 302 -18.32 -14.25 11.63
N GLN A 303 -18.13 -15.52 11.25
CA GLN A 303 -17.83 -16.60 12.16
C GLN A 303 -16.47 -16.44 12.82
N LEU A 304 -15.43 -16.10 12.06
CA LEU A 304 -14.08 -15.86 12.59
C LEU A 304 -14.13 -14.85 13.74
N PHE A 305 -14.74 -13.68 13.52
CA PHE A 305 -14.85 -12.64 14.53
C PHE A 305 -15.76 -13.04 15.69
N ALA A 306 -16.90 -13.71 15.43
CA ALA A 306 -17.77 -14.19 16.49
C ALA A 306 -17.05 -15.19 17.41
N ALA A 307 -16.18 -16.04 16.85
CA ALA A 307 -15.37 -16.97 17.62
C ALA A 307 -14.27 -16.26 18.42
N ILE A 308 -13.59 -15.28 17.83
CA ILE A 308 -12.62 -14.42 18.55
C ILE A 308 -13.30 -13.73 19.74
N GLU A 309 -14.42 -13.07 19.51
CA GLU A 309 -15.18 -12.37 20.55
C GLU A 309 -15.63 -13.33 21.66
N LYS A 310 -16.03 -14.56 21.32
CA LYS A 310 -16.41 -15.58 22.30
C LYS A 310 -15.24 -16.00 23.19
N GLU A 311 -14.05 -16.21 22.62
CA GLU A 311 -12.84 -16.59 23.36
C GLU A 311 -12.32 -15.47 24.27
N LEU A 312 -12.67 -14.22 23.96
CA LEU A 312 -12.27 -13.03 24.70
C LEU A 312 -13.33 -12.54 25.70
N LYS A 313 -14.51 -13.15 25.76
CA LYS A 313 -15.54 -12.86 26.78
C LYS A 313 -15.10 -13.45 28.11
N TRP A 314 -14.62 -12.59 29.00
CA TRP A 314 -14.27 -12.91 30.38
C TRP A 314 -15.08 -12.04 31.36
#